data_AF-A0A183EB65-F1
#
_entry.id   AF-A0A183EB65-F1
#
_cell.length_a   1.000
_cell.length_b   1.000
_cell.length_c   1.000
_cell.angle_alpha   90.00
_cell.angle_beta   90.00
_cell.angle_gamma   90.00
#
_symmetry.space_group_name_H-M   'P 1'
#
loop_
_entity.id
_entity.type
_entity.pdbx_description
1 polymer ?
#
loop_
_entity_poly.entity_id
_entity_poly.type
_entity_poly.pdbx_seq_one_letter_code
_entity_poly.pdbx_strand_id
1 'polypeptide(L)'
;MQTPRLVRHHIPTSFAGRLKSVAGRIKIGRGLNPAAGPPVAHRWWLVEYFGQLSVEDSLECLKAMLQTNMRQNLQIVVQISTKYHEQLTTHALIDLFESFKSYEGLFYFLGSIVNFSQDPEVHFKYIQAATRTGQIKEVERICRESNCYEAERVKNYLKEAKLTDQLPLIIVCDRHGMVHDLVLYLYRNNLQKYIEVFVQKFVVWAAAAAASL
;
A
#
# COMPACT_ATOMS: atom_id res chain seq x y z
N MET A 1 25.41 9.70 -30.26
CA MET A 1 24.40 9.32 -29.25
C MET A 1 24.64 7.87 -28.85
N GLN A 2 25.24 7.62 -27.69
CA GLN A 2 25.51 6.28 -27.15
C GLN A 2 24.36 5.90 -26.20
N THR A 3 23.75 4.74 -26.43
CA THR A 3 22.74 4.14 -25.55
C THR A 3 23.42 3.44 -24.37
N PRO A 4 22.87 3.52 -23.13
CA PRO A 4 23.52 2.94 -21.97
C PRO A 4 23.30 1.42 -21.90
N ARG A 5 24.38 0.68 -21.62
CA ARG A 5 24.39 -0.78 -21.41
C ARG A 5 23.64 -1.13 -20.11
N LEU A 6 22.56 -1.89 -20.23
CA LEU A 6 21.89 -2.55 -19.10
C LEU A 6 22.82 -3.61 -18.49
N VAL A 7 23.20 -3.38 -17.24
CA VAL A 7 23.93 -4.35 -16.40
C VAL A 7 23.04 -5.56 -16.17
N ARG A 8 23.39 -6.71 -16.77
CA ARG A 8 22.73 -7.99 -16.53
C ARG A 8 23.14 -8.47 -15.13
N HIS A 9 22.27 -8.30 -14.14
CA HIS A 9 22.44 -8.99 -12.86
C HIS A 9 22.27 -10.49 -13.07
N HIS A 10 23.28 -11.26 -12.64
CA HIS A 10 23.31 -12.71 -12.71
C HIS A 10 22.17 -13.30 -11.88
N ILE A 11 21.18 -13.87 -12.56
CA ILE A 11 20.17 -14.72 -11.92
C ILE A 11 20.82 -16.10 -11.68
N PRO A 12 20.86 -16.63 -10.46
CA PRO A 12 21.40 -17.96 -10.18
C PRO A 12 20.71 -19.04 -11.03
N THR A 13 21.50 -19.96 -11.59
CA THR A 13 21.05 -21.01 -12.53
C THR A 13 19.99 -21.97 -11.95
N SER A 14 19.91 -22.13 -10.64
CA SER A 14 18.87 -22.91 -9.94
C SER A 14 17.49 -22.22 -9.97
N PHE A 15 17.46 -20.89 -10.05
CA PHE A 15 16.27 -20.05 -10.07
C PHE A 15 15.62 -20.01 -11.47
N ALA A 16 16.43 -19.99 -12.52
CA ALA A 16 15.97 -20.10 -13.90
C ALA A 16 15.27 -21.45 -14.18
N GLY A 17 15.68 -22.54 -13.52
CA GLY A 17 15.04 -23.85 -13.62
C GLY A 17 13.65 -23.90 -12.97
N ARG A 18 13.52 -23.35 -11.76
CA ARG A 18 12.23 -23.27 -11.03
C ARG A 18 11.26 -22.29 -11.70
N LEU A 19 11.73 -21.12 -12.14
CA LEU A 19 10.92 -20.20 -12.94
C LEU A 19 10.57 -20.76 -14.32
N LYS A 20 11.44 -21.53 -14.99
CA LYS A 20 11.06 -22.24 -16.23
C LYS A 20 10.06 -23.37 -15.97
N SER A 21 10.07 -24.01 -14.81
CA SER A 21 9.06 -24.99 -14.40
C SER A 21 7.72 -24.33 -14.08
N VAL A 22 7.72 -23.21 -13.36
CA VAL A 22 6.51 -22.42 -13.06
C VAL A 22 5.97 -21.75 -14.32
N ALA A 23 6.80 -21.06 -15.11
CA ALA A 23 6.43 -20.48 -16.41
C ALA A 23 6.07 -21.56 -17.45
N GLY A 24 6.69 -22.73 -17.38
CA GLY A 24 6.37 -23.90 -18.18
C GLY A 24 5.00 -24.47 -17.83
N ARG A 25 4.66 -24.58 -16.54
CA ARG A 25 3.33 -24.98 -16.05
C ARG A 25 2.26 -23.93 -16.32
N ILE A 26 2.60 -22.64 -16.24
CA ILE A 26 1.76 -21.52 -16.69
C ILE A 26 1.49 -21.61 -18.21
N LYS A 27 2.44 -22.11 -19.01
CA LYS A 27 2.24 -22.38 -20.44
C LYS A 27 1.48 -23.69 -20.71
N ILE A 28 1.65 -24.74 -19.89
CA ILE A 28 0.93 -26.02 -20.02
C ILE A 28 -0.58 -25.86 -19.78
N GLY A 29 -1.01 -24.84 -19.03
CA GLY A 29 -2.43 -24.49 -18.92
C GLY A 29 -3.08 -23.98 -20.23
N ARG A 30 -2.32 -23.77 -21.32
CA ARG A 30 -2.86 -23.56 -22.68
C ARG A 30 -3.17 -24.87 -23.44
N GLY A 31 -2.90 -26.04 -22.85
CA GLY A 31 -3.01 -27.34 -23.50
C GLY A 31 -4.17 -28.24 -23.05
N LEU A 32 -5.12 -27.73 -22.25
CA LEU A 32 -6.25 -28.52 -21.79
C LEU A 32 -7.48 -28.31 -22.71
N ASN A 33 -7.76 -29.35 -23.49
CA ASN A 33 -9.01 -29.74 -24.17
C ASN A 33 -10.07 -28.63 -24.48
N PRO A 34 -10.35 -28.31 -25.76
CA PRO A 34 -11.33 -27.28 -26.15
C PRO A 34 -12.81 -27.63 -25.90
N ALA A 35 -13.13 -28.79 -25.32
CA ALA A 35 -14.50 -29.22 -25.03
C ALA A 35 -15.01 -28.84 -23.61
N ALA A 36 -14.16 -28.27 -22.75
CA ALA A 36 -14.57 -27.72 -21.46
C ALA A 36 -14.58 -26.19 -21.55
N GLY A 37 -15.71 -25.56 -21.22
CA GLY A 37 -15.90 -24.10 -21.29
C GLY A 37 -14.78 -23.29 -20.60
N PRO A 38 -14.68 -21.98 -20.87
CA PRO A 38 -13.49 -21.19 -20.56
C PRO A 38 -13.10 -21.31 -19.07
N PRO A 39 -11.85 -21.71 -18.74
CA PRO A 39 -11.51 -22.07 -17.38
C PRO A 39 -11.37 -20.82 -16.52
N VAL A 40 -12.39 -20.58 -15.70
CA VAL A 40 -12.33 -19.69 -14.53
C VAL A 40 -11.24 -20.17 -13.52
N ALA A 41 -10.67 -21.37 -13.73
CA ALA A 41 -9.71 -22.07 -12.86
C ALA A 41 -8.24 -21.60 -12.93
N HIS A 42 -7.80 -20.81 -13.92
CA HIS A 42 -6.37 -20.62 -14.20
C HIS A 42 -5.61 -19.69 -13.21
N ARG A 43 -6.30 -18.96 -12.33
CA ARG A 43 -5.66 -18.05 -11.35
C ARG A 43 -5.72 -18.57 -9.90
N TRP A 44 -6.78 -19.32 -9.56
CA TRP A 44 -6.99 -19.87 -8.22
C TRP A 44 -5.96 -20.94 -7.83
N TRP A 45 -5.59 -21.82 -8.77
CA TRP A 45 -4.57 -22.84 -8.49
C TRP A 45 -3.22 -22.22 -8.12
N LEU A 46 -2.91 -21.04 -8.66
CA LEU A 46 -1.66 -20.36 -8.36
C LEU A 46 -1.66 -19.86 -6.92
N VAL A 47 -2.79 -19.31 -6.44
CA VAL A 47 -2.92 -18.91 -5.03
C VAL A 47 -2.70 -20.12 -4.12
N GLU A 48 -3.34 -21.26 -4.38
CA GLU A 48 -3.15 -22.47 -3.56
C GLU A 48 -1.73 -23.04 -3.62
N TYR A 49 -1.05 -22.92 -4.76
CA TYR A 49 0.33 -23.38 -4.92
C TYR A 49 1.30 -22.65 -3.98
N PHE A 50 1.06 -21.37 -3.68
CA PHE A 50 1.89 -20.62 -2.72
C PHE A 50 1.77 -21.17 -1.29
N GLY A 51 0.68 -21.84 -0.93
CA GLY A 51 0.56 -22.51 0.37
C GLY A 51 1.47 -23.74 0.54
N GLN A 52 2.11 -24.21 -0.54
CA GLN A 52 3.06 -25.33 -0.51
C GLN A 52 4.52 -24.89 -0.59
N LEU A 53 4.77 -23.59 -0.81
CA LEU A 53 6.12 -23.04 -0.96
C LEU A 53 6.70 -22.65 0.39
N SER A 54 8.04 -22.63 0.46
CA SER A 54 8.74 -21.95 1.55
C SER A 54 8.46 -20.43 1.50
N VAL A 55 8.70 -19.73 2.60
CA VAL A 55 8.56 -18.26 2.68
C VAL A 55 9.50 -17.59 1.68
N GLU A 56 10.74 -18.08 1.60
CA GLU A 56 11.77 -17.56 0.70
C GLU A 56 11.37 -17.76 -0.77
N ASP A 57 11.00 -18.98 -1.17
CA ASP A 57 10.58 -19.27 -2.55
C ASP A 57 9.34 -18.45 -2.93
N SER A 58 8.41 -18.24 -1.98
CA SER A 58 7.22 -17.42 -2.20
C SER A 58 7.56 -15.97 -2.51
N LEU A 59 8.39 -15.33 -1.68
CA LEU A 59 8.80 -13.94 -1.90
C LEU A 59 9.57 -13.77 -3.21
N GLU A 60 10.44 -14.73 -3.55
CA GLU A 60 11.14 -14.71 -4.84
C GLU A 60 10.17 -14.87 -6.03
N CYS A 61 9.15 -15.72 -5.91
CA CYS A 61 8.12 -15.87 -6.94
C CYS A 61 7.31 -14.59 -7.14
N LEU A 62 6.83 -13.95 -6.05
CA LEU A 62 6.10 -12.67 -6.14
C LEU A 62 6.96 -11.59 -6.81
N LYS A 63 8.24 -11.52 -6.44
CA LYS A 63 9.22 -10.62 -7.07
C LYS A 63 9.36 -10.88 -8.57
N ALA A 64 9.53 -12.14 -8.97
CA ALA A 64 9.62 -12.51 -10.38
C ALA A 64 8.35 -12.19 -11.17
N MET A 65 7.17 -12.35 -10.56
CA MET A 65 5.88 -11.99 -11.16
C MET A 65 5.78 -10.49 -11.43
N LEU A 66 6.16 -9.65 -10.46
CA LEU A 66 6.16 -8.19 -10.63
C LEU A 66 7.21 -7.72 -11.64
N GLN A 67 8.40 -8.34 -11.66
CA GLN A 67 9.44 -8.05 -12.66
C GLN A 67 9.02 -8.37 -14.09
N THR A 68 8.31 -9.48 -14.27
CA THR A 68 7.94 -9.96 -15.61
C THR A 68 6.86 -9.09 -16.25
N ASN A 69 5.78 -8.84 -15.51
CA ASN A 69 4.71 -7.96 -15.96
C ASN A 69 3.87 -7.48 -14.79
N MET A 70 4.28 -6.36 -14.19
CA MET A 70 3.61 -5.78 -13.03
C MET A 70 2.12 -5.53 -13.28
N ARG A 71 1.76 -4.88 -14.39
CA ARG A 71 0.37 -4.48 -14.65
C ARG A 71 -0.59 -5.67 -14.73
N GLN A 72 -0.16 -6.76 -15.37
CA GLN A 72 -1.00 -7.97 -15.51
C GLN A 72 -1.01 -8.82 -14.24
N ASN A 73 0.12 -8.88 -13.53
CA ASN A 73 0.27 -9.76 -12.38
C ASN A 73 -0.13 -9.09 -11.05
N LEU A 74 -0.34 -7.77 -11.02
CA LEU A 74 -0.58 -7.02 -9.78
C LEU A 74 -1.72 -7.62 -8.96
N GLN A 75 -2.86 -7.87 -9.59
CA GLN A 75 -4.06 -8.37 -8.91
C GLN A 75 -3.82 -9.73 -8.24
N ILE A 76 -3.12 -10.65 -8.91
CA ILE A 76 -2.84 -11.97 -8.34
C ILE A 76 -1.76 -11.90 -7.24
N VAL A 77 -0.76 -11.03 -7.39
CA VAL A 77 0.25 -10.79 -6.36
C VAL A 77 -0.38 -10.21 -5.10
N VAL A 78 -1.31 -9.27 -5.23
CA VAL A 78 -2.08 -8.73 -4.09
C VAL A 78 -2.89 -9.83 -3.42
N GLN A 79 -3.62 -10.65 -4.18
CA GLN A 79 -4.41 -11.76 -3.61
C GLN A 79 -3.56 -12.75 -2.82
N ILE A 80 -2.40 -13.15 -3.35
CA ILE A 80 -1.47 -14.04 -2.66
C ILE A 80 -0.93 -13.36 -1.39
N SER A 81 -0.54 -12.09 -1.50
CA SER A 81 -0.06 -11.29 -0.36
C SER A 81 -1.11 -11.23 0.74
N THR A 82 -2.36 -10.90 0.43
CA THR A 82 -3.48 -10.85 1.39
C THR A 82 -3.77 -12.22 2.01
N LYS A 83 -3.64 -13.32 1.28
CA LYS A 83 -3.93 -14.66 1.83
C LYS A 83 -2.82 -15.18 2.74
N TYR A 84 -1.56 -14.91 2.41
CA TYR A 84 -0.41 -15.52 3.07
C TYR A 84 0.44 -14.52 3.88
N HIS A 85 -0.03 -13.30 4.14
CA HIS A 85 0.76 -12.26 4.83
C HIS A 85 1.23 -12.65 6.23
N GLU A 86 0.50 -13.50 6.95
CA GLU A 86 0.92 -13.97 8.28
C GLU A 86 2.20 -14.80 8.19
N GLN A 87 2.35 -15.62 7.14
CA GLN A 87 3.53 -16.44 6.89
C GLN A 87 4.64 -15.65 6.22
N LEU A 88 4.29 -14.83 5.23
CA LEU A 88 5.26 -14.04 4.45
C LEU A 88 5.75 -12.79 5.18
N THR A 89 5.10 -12.43 6.29
CA THR A 89 5.26 -11.18 7.05
C THR A 89 4.84 -9.93 6.27
N THR A 90 4.11 -9.04 6.96
CA THR A 90 3.63 -7.80 6.36
C THR A 90 4.78 -6.88 5.92
N HIS A 91 5.86 -6.78 6.71
CA HIS A 91 7.01 -5.93 6.38
C HIS A 91 7.72 -6.36 5.11
N ALA A 92 7.96 -7.66 4.91
CA ALA A 92 8.61 -8.15 3.68
C ALA A 92 7.74 -7.87 2.43
N LEU A 93 6.42 -7.95 2.57
CA LEU A 93 5.49 -7.60 1.48
C LEU A 93 5.45 -6.09 1.21
N ILE A 94 5.53 -5.24 2.25
CA ILE A 94 5.70 -3.80 2.10
C ILE A 94 6.98 -3.50 1.30
N ASP A 95 8.12 -4.01 1.74
CA ASP A 95 9.42 -3.82 1.08
C ASP A 95 9.39 -4.30 -0.38
N LEU A 96 8.71 -5.42 -0.63
CA LEU A 96 8.51 -5.96 -1.97
C LEU A 96 7.79 -4.94 -2.86
N PHE A 97 6.58 -4.50 -2.49
CA PHE A 97 5.82 -3.55 -3.31
C PHE A 97 6.55 -2.20 -3.48
N GLU A 98 7.22 -1.72 -2.44
CA GLU A 98 8.00 -0.47 -2.49
C GLU A 98 9.21 -0.57 -3.42
N SER A 99 9.91 -1.72 -3.46
CA SER A 99 11.03 -1.94 -4.38
C SER A 99 10.62 -1.83 -5.86
N PHE A 100 9.35 -2.12 -6.15
CA PHE A 100 8.74 -1.95 -7.48
C PHE A 100 8.01 -0.62 -7.67
N LYS A 101 8.00 0.26 -6.66
CA LYS A 101 7.20 1.50 -6.62
C LYS A 101 5.72 1.25 -6.92
N SER A 102 5.21 0.08 -6.53
CA SER A 102 3.83 -0.34 -6.78
C SER A 102 2.91 0.15 -5.65
N TYR A 103 2.62 1.46 -5.63
CA TYR A 103 1.75 2.06 -4.62
C TYR A 103 0.30 1.58 -4.73
N GLU A 104 -0.15 1.24 -5.94
CA GLU A 104 -1.45 0.62 -6.17
C GLU A 104 -1.53 -0.77 -5.53
N GLY A 105 -0.51 -1.61 -5.72
CA GLY A 105 -0.44 -2.93 -5.08
C GLY A 105 -0.38 -2.82 -3.56
N LEU A 106 0.48 -1.94 -3.06
CA LEU A 106 0.61 -1.66 -1.63
C LEU A 106 -0.71 -1.16 -1.03
N PHE A 107 -1.42 -0.27 -1.72
CA PHE A 107 -2.72 0.24 -1.29
C PHE A 107 -3.75 -0.89 -1.19
N TYR A 108 -3.89 -1.74 -2.22
CA TYR A 108 -4.87 -2.83 -2.16
C TYR A 108 -4.52 -3.89 -1.12
N PHE A 109 -3.23 -4.25 -1.01
CA PHE A 109 -2.77 -5.20 0.00
C PHE A 109 -3.00 -4.66 1.42
N LEU A 110 -2.45 -3.49 1.75
CA LEU A 110 -2.58 -2.93 3.10
C LEU A 110 -4.04 -2.59 3.43
N GLY A 111 -4.85 -2.16 2.46
CA GLY A 111 -6.27 -1.92 2.66
C GLY A 111 -7.05 -3.15 3.14
N SER A 112 -6.58 -4.36 2.80
CA SER A 112 -7.19 -5.61 3.28
C SER A 112 -6.86 -5.96 4.74
N ILE A 113 -5.80 -5.38 5.32
CA ILE A 113 -5.32 -5.73 6.67
C ILE A 113 -5.28 -4.55 7.65
N VAL A 114 -5.27 -3.29 7.18
CA VAL A 114 -5.03 -2.08 7.99
C VAL A 114 -6.04 -1.92 9.13
N ASN A 115 -7.30 -2.30 8.92
CA ASN A 115 -8.35 -2.17 9.93
C ASN A 115 -8.17 -3.16 11.11
N PHE A 116 -7.36 -4.20 10.94
CA PHE A 116 -7.09 -5.22 11.95
C PHE A 116 -5.66 -5.12 12.51
N SER A 117 -4.79 -4.36 11.84
CA SER A 117 -3.40 -4.17 12.24
C SER A 117 -3.28 -3.13 13.35
N GLN A 118 -2.41 -3.41 14.33
CA GLN A 118 -1.97 -2.45 15.35
C GLN A 118 -0.57 -1.89 15.06
N ASP A 119 0.07 -2.31 13.97
CA ASP A 119 1.42 -1.87 13.60
C ASP A 119 1.41 -0.44 13.01
N PRO A 120 2.07 0.53 13.65
CA PRO A 120 2.16 1.90 13.14
C PRO A 120 2.70 2.00 11.71
N GLU A 121 3.62 1.11 11.33
CA GLU A 121 4.23 1.13 9.98
C GLU A 121 3.19 0.77 8.92
N VAL A 122 2.32 -0.21 9.18
CA VAL A 122 1.22 -0.59 8.28
C VAL A 122 0.29 0.59 8.01
N HIS A 123 -0.11 1.31 9.07
CA HIS A 123 -0.98 2.47 8.93
C HIS A 123 -0.30 3.62 8.18
N PHE A 124 0.96 3.91 8.52
CA PHE A 124 1.73 4.94 7.83
C PHE A 124 1.91 4.61 6.34
N LYS A 125 2.32 3.39 6.01
CA LYS A 125 2.51 2.95 4.62
C LYS A 125 1.20 2.94 3.83
N TYR A 126 0.09 2.61 4.48
CA TYR A 126 -1.23 2.70 3.85
C TYR A 126 -1.63 4.15 3.55
N ILE A 127 -1.39 5.10 4.47
CA ILE A 127 -1.57 6.54 4.22
C ILE A 127 -0.72 6.99 3.04
N GLN A 128 0.55 6.59 2.97
CA GLN A 128 1.43 6.93 1.85
C GLN A 128 0.93 6.35 0.52
N ALA A 129 0.51 5.09 0.52
CA ALA A 129 0.00 4.42 -0.66
C ALA A 129 -1.29 5.07 -1.17
N ALA A 130 -2.27 5.31 -0.28
CA ALA A 130 -3.53 5.99 -0.59
C ALA A 130 -3.31 7.42 -1.10
N THR A 131 -2.37 8.15 -0.51
CA THR A 131 -1.99 9.49 -0.96
C THR A 131 -1.44 9.46 -2.39
N ARG A 132 -0.52 8.53 -2.69
CA ARG A 132 0.13 8.42 -4.00
C ARG A 132 -0.80 7.90 -5.10
N THR A 133 -1.86 7.18 -4.74
CA THR A 133 -2.89 6.71 -5.67
C THR A 133 -4.05 7.69 -5.82
N GLY A 134 -4.05 8.82 -5.09
CA GLY A 134 -5.10 9.83 -5.14
C GLY A 134 -6.37 9.47 -4.37
N GLN A 135 -6.32 8.43 -3.53
CA GLN A 135 -7.45 7.95 -2.74
C GLN A 135 -7.62 8.75 -1.44
N ILE A 136 -7.86 10.05 -1.58
CA ILE A 136 -7.87 11.02 -0.46
C ILE A 136 -8.91 10.67 0.61
N LYS A 137 -10.06 10.09 0.22
CA LYS A 137 -11.09 9.65 1.17
C LYS A 137 -10.58 8.60 2.15
N GLU A 138 -9.74 7.67 1.68
CA GLU A 138 -9.13 6.66 2.58
C GLU A 138 -8.06 7.27 3.47
N VAL A 139 -7.31 8.26 2.97
CA VAL A 139 -6.36 9.02 3.79
C VAL A 139 -7.11 9.71 4.95
N GLU A 140 -8.20 10.39 4.64
CA GLU A 140 -9.06 11.04 5.63
C GLU A 140 -9.61 10.03 6.65
N ARG A 141 -10.16 8.91 6.16
CA ARG A 141 -10.74 7.85 7.00
C ARG A 141 -9.72 7.34 8.03
N ILE A 142 -8.53 6.97 7.57
CA ILE A 142 -7.48 6.44 8.46
C ILE A 142 -6.99 7.51 9.43
N CYS A 143 -6.79 8.75 8.98
CA CYS A 143 -6.40 9.85 9.86
C CYS A 143 -7.44 10.10 10.98
N ARG A 144 -8.73 9.86 10.69
CA ARG A 144 -9.84 10.05 11.63
C ARG A 144 -10.08 8.87 12.57
N GLU A 145 -10.00 7.64 12.05
CA GLU A 145 -10.43 6.43 12.74
C GLU A 145 -9.28 5.68 13.42
N SER A 146 -8.08 5.69 12.83
CA SER A 146 -6.95 4.94 13.37
C SER A 146 -6.31 5.65 14.56
N ASN A 147 -5.89 4.87 15.54
CA ASN A 147 -5.08 5.30 16.69
C ASN A 147 -3.65 4.73 16.66
N CYS A 148 -3.30 4.00 15.60
CA CYS A 148 -2.06 3.22 15.56
C CYS A 148 -0.91 3.95 14.86
N TYR A 149 -1.19 4.96 14.03
CA TYR A 149 -0.15 5.68 13.33
C TYR A 149 0.60 6.66 14.24
N GLU A 150 1.86 6.94 13.92
CA GLU A 150 2.65 7.97 14.58
C GLU A 150 2.25 9.36 14.04
N ALA A 151 1.60 10.17 14.88
CA ALA A 151 0.98 11.44 14.46
C ALA A 151 1.98 12.44 13.89
N GLU A 152 3.17 12.56 14.50
CA GLU A 152 4.21 13.49 14.08
C GLU A 152 4.74 13.15 12.67
N ARG A 153 4.97 11.85 12.43
CA ARG A 153 5.42 11.31 11.15
C ARG A 153 4.37 11.49 10.05
N VAL A 154 3.10 11.21 10.35
CA VAL A 154 1.98 11.42 9.40
C VAL A 154 1.79 12.90 9.09
N LYS A 155 1.81 13.78 10.10
CA LYS A 155 1.72 15.24 9.91
C LYS A 155 2.79 15.74 8.95
N ASN A 156 4.05 15.38 9.20
CA ASN A 156 5.18 15.83 8.37
C ASN A 156 5.04 15.34 6.93
N TYR A 157 4.65 14.07 6.75
CA TYR A 157 4.36 13.54 5.42
C TYR A 157 3.23 14.30 4.70
N LEU A 158 2.10 14.57 5.36
CA LEU A 158 0.96 15.26 4.74
C LEU A 158 1.28 16.71 4.36
N LYS A 159 2.11 17.40 5.15
CA LYS A 159 2.62 18.74 4.82
C LYS A 159 3.49 18.72 3.56
N GLU A 160 4.34 17.70 3.40
CA GLU A 160 5.18 17.53 2.22
C GLU A 160 4.37 17.10 0.99
N ALA A 161 3.35 16.27 1.19
CA ALA A 161 2.49 15.77 0.12
C ALA A 161 1.64 16.87 -0.54
N LYS A 162 1.41 17.99 0.15
CA LYS A 162 0.68 19.18 -0.37
C LYS A 162 -0.62 18.81 -1.07
N LEU A 163 -1.45 18.01 -0.39
CA LEU A 163 -2.74 17.58 -0.91
C LEU A 163 -3.61 18.77 -1.31
N THR A 164 -4.43 18.62 -2.35
CA THR A 164 -5.40 19.66 -2.71
C THR A 164 -6.42 19.88 -1.60
N ASP A 165 -6.84 18.79 -0.94
CA ASP A 165 -7.65 18.83 0.27
C ASP A 165 -6.79 18.66 1.52
N GLN A 166 -6.83 19.65 2.41
CA GLN A 166 -6.06 19.69 3.65
C GLN A 166 -6.79 19.02 4.82
N LEU A 167 -8.02 18.54 4.62
CA LEU A 167 -8.81 17.91 5.68
C LEU A 167 -8.07 16.76 6.41
N PRO A 168 -7.33 15.84 5.74
CA PRO A 168 -6.58 14.82 6.47
C PRO A 168 -5.52 15.40 7.42
N LEU A 169 -4.79 16.45 6.99
CA LEU A 169 -3.80 17.12 7.84
C LEU A 169 -4.48 17.82 9.02
N ILE A 170 -5.60 18.50 8.78
CA ILE A 170 -6.39 19.15 9.82
C ILE A 170 -6.82 18.14 10.89
N ILE A 171 -7.34 16.98 10.48
CA ILE A 171 -7.79 15.93 11.40
C ILE A 171 -6.64 15.41 12.27
N VAL A 172 -5.48 15.12 11.67
CA VAL A 172 -4.32 14.63 12.44
C VAL A 172 -3.87 15.67 13.46
N CYS A 173 -3.78 16.94 13.07
CA CYS A 173 -3.33 17.99 13.98
C CYS A 173 -4.34 18.29 15.10
N ASP A 174 -5.64 18.28 14.79
CA ASP A 174 -6.71 18.50 15.77
C ASP A 174 -6.74 17.38 16.83
N ARG A 175 -6.78 16.12 16.39
CA ARG A 175 -6.88 14.95 17.28
C ARG A 175 -5.70 14.82 18.24
N HIS A 176 -4.52 15.28 17.83
CA HIS A 176 -3.27 15.11 18.58
C HIS A 176 -2.74 16.43 19.16
N GLY A 177 -3.55 17.49 19.19
CA GLY A 177 -3.19 18.76 19.84
C GLY A 177 -2.09 19.58 19.13
N MET A 178 -1.78 19.28 17.87
CA MET A 178 -0.75 19.96 17.06
C MET A 178 -1.32 21.17 16.29
N VAL A 179 -2.27 21.87 16.88
CA VAL A 179 -3.02 22.97 16.24
C VAL A 179 -2.11 24.14 15.86
N HIS A 180 -1.12 24.46 16.70
CA HIS A 180 -0.19 25.55 16.42
C HIS A 180 0.59 25.31 15.11
N ASP A 181 1.13 24.10 14.93
CA ASP A 181 1.86 23.70 13.73
C ASP A 181 0.99 23.73 12.48
N LEU A 182 -0.28 23.33 12.62
CA LEU A 182 -1.28 23.38 11.56
C LEU A 182 -1.52 24.83 11.09
N VAL A 183 -1.82 25.73 12.03
CA VAL A 183 -2.12 27.14 11.72
C VAL A 183 -0.91 27.80 11.04
N LEU A 184 0.29 27.59 11.57
CA LEU A 184 1.52 28.10 10.95
C LEU A 184 1.71 27.58 9.53
N TYR A 185 1.48 26.29 9.30
CA TYR A 185 1.58 25.70 7.96
C TYR A 185 0.54 26.28 6.99
N LEU A 186 -0.73 26.34 7.38
CA LEU A 186 -1.80 26.86 6.53
C LEU A 186 -1.58 28.34 6.19
N TYR A 187 -1.15 29.14 7.16
CA TYR A 187 -0.86 30.57 6.96
C TYR A 187 0.28 30.76 5.95
N ARG A 188 1.41 30.06 6.15
CA ARG A 188 2.60 30.15 5.27
C ARG A 188 2.31 29.73 3.82
N ASN A 189 1.33 28.86 3.61
CA ASN A 189 0.95 28.37 2.28
C ASN A 189 -0.28 29.10 1.70
N ASN A 190 -0.72 30.21 2.31
CA ASN A 190 -1.88 31.00 1.87
C ASN A 190 -3.22 30.22 1.83
N LEU A 191 -3.39 29.24 2.72
CA LEU A 191 -4.57 28.37 2.79
C LEU A 191 -5.64 28.92 3.74
N GLN A 192 -5.96 30.20 3.61
CA GLN A 192 -6.85 30.93 4.54
C GLN A 192 -8.24 30.30 4.69
N LYS A 193 -8.81 29.78 3.59
CA LYS A 193 -10.10 29.06 3.60
C LYS A 193 -10.10 27.89 4.60
N TYR A 194 -8.99 27.16 4.70
CA TYR A 194 -8.90 26.02 5.61
C TYR A 194 -8.71 26.44 7.07
N ILE A 195 -8.10 27.60 7.31
CA ILE A 195 -8.02 28.21 8.65
C ILE A 195 -9.42 28.57 9.13
N GLU A 196 -10.22 29.21 8.28
CA GLU A 196 -11.60 29.58 8.60
C GLU A 196 -12.45 28.34 8.91
N VAL A 197 -12.40 27.32 8.04
CA VAL A 197 -13.12 26.05 8.25
C VAL A 197 -12.67 25.36 9.54
N PHE A 198 -11.37 25.40 9.85
CA PHE A 198 -10.82 24.82 11.07
C PHE A 198 -11.39 25.52 12.32
N VAL A 199 -11.35 26.85 12.35
CA VAL A 199 -11.89 27.66 13.46
C VAL A 199 -13.40 27.46 13.62
N GLN A 200 -14.15 27.38 12.52
CA GLN A 200 -15.60 27.21 12.58
C GLN A 200 -16.04 25.80 12.99
N LYS A 201 -15.32 24.75 12.59
CA LYS A 201 -15.78 23.35 12.73
C LYS A 201 -15.08 22.55 13.83
N PHE A 202 -13.81 22.82 14.12
CA PHE A 202 -12.99 21.93 14.95
C PHE A 202 -12.65 22.55 16.32
N VAL A 203 -12.57 23.88 16.43
CA VAL A 203 -12.43 24.58 17.74
C VAL A 203 -13.63 24.29 18.67
N VAL A 204 -14.80 23.96 18.11
CA VAL A 204 -15.99 23.58 18.88
C VAL A 204 -15.83 22.22 19.58
N TRP A 205 -14.99 21.31 19.07
CA TRP A 205 -14.76 20.00 19.69
C TRP A 205 -13.86 20.07 20.93
N ALA A 206 -12.86 20.96 20.94
CA ALA A 206 -12.04 21.23 22.12
C ALA A 206 -12.88 21.82 23.28
N ALA A 207 -13.86 22.68 22.96
CA ALA A 207 -14.79 23.23 23.96
C ALA A 207 -15.75 22.17 24.52
N ALA A 208 -16.21 21.22 23.71
CA ALA A 208 -17.11 20.14 24.15
C ALA A 208 -16.40 19.07 24.99
N ALA A 209 -15.14 18.74 24.66
CA ALA A 209 -14.33 17.82 25.46
C ALA A 209 -13.92 18.42 26.81
N ALA A 210 -13.64 19.73 26.87
CA ALA A 210 -13.36 20.44 28.12
C ALA A 210 -14.60 20.61 29.03
N ALA A 211 -15.81 20.54 28.47
CA ALA A 211 -17.06 20.59 29.23
C ALA A 211 -17.52 19.23 29.79
N SER A 212 -16.78 18.15 29.49
CA SER A 212 -17.08 16.77 29.93
C SER A 212 -16.08 16.24 30.97
N LEU A 213 -15.26 17.11 31.56
CA LEU A 213 -14.41 16.88 32.72
C LEU A 213 -14.87 17.79 33.86
#